data_AF-A0A2J4RG17-F1
#
_entry.id   AF-A0A2J4RG17-F1
#
_cell.length_a   1.000
_cell.length_b   1.000
_cell.length_c   1.000
_cell.angle_alpha   90.00
_cell.angle_beta   90.00
_cell.angle_gamma   90.00
#
_symmetry.space_group_name_H-M   'P 1'
#
loop_
_entity.id
_entity.type
_entity.pdbx_description
1 polymer ?
#
loop_
_entity_poly.entity_id
_entity_poly.type
_entity_poly.pdbx_seq_one_letter_code
_entity_poly.pdbx_strand_id
1 'polypeptide(L)'
;TQERAQDESQATYVGRRTPEDGRLDWERSAQTLHNLVRAVSDPWPGAFGYAGANKFIVWKSRVRHDLAAAKAGTVISVAPLVVACQEGALEIVTGQTERGVYMQGTQLAQALGLVAGAVLSSKPVVAIKRRTRVLILGVNGFIGNHLTERLLQDDNYEIYGLDIGSDAISRFLDNPRFHFVEGDISIHSEWIEYHIKKCDVVLPLVAIATPIEYTRNPLRVFELDFEENLKIIRDCVKYDKRIIFPSTSEVYGMCTDNNFDEDTSNLVVGPINKQRWIYSVSKQLLDRVIWAYGDKNGLKFTLFRPFNWMGPRLDNLNAARIGSSRAITQLILNLVEGSPIKLIEGGKQKRCFTDISDGIEALFRIIENKDGRCDGQIINIGNPDNEASIKELAEMLLACFERHPLRDRFPPFAGFREVESSDYYGKGYQDVEHRKPSIRNAKRCLNWVPTVEMEETVEHTLDFFLRTVELTDSGKS
;
A
#
# COMPACT_ATOMS: atom_id res chain seq x y z
N THR A 1 6.50 -44.60 -29.74
CA THR A 1 5.66 -43.49 -30.25
C THR A 1 6.56 -42.27 -30.33
N GLN A 2 6.66 -41.61 -31.49
CA GLN A 2 7.49 -40.40 -31.61
C GLN A 2 6.77 -39.21 -30.96
N GLU A 3 7.46 -38.52 -30.06
CA GLU A 3 6.98 -37.27 -29.46
C GLU A 3 7.12 -36.13 -30.48
N ARG A 4 6.07 -35.31 -30.64
CA ARG A 4 6.07 -34.11 -31.50
C ARG A 4 6.03 -32.87 -30.60
N ALA A 5 7.10 -32.08 -30.63
CA ALA A 5 7.17 -30.81 -29.91
C ALA A 5 6.10 -29.83 -30.41
N GLN A 6 5.56 -29.02 -29.48
CA GLN A 6 4.70 -27.90 -29.83
C GLN A 6 5.50 -26.77 -30.47
N ASP A 7 4.87 -26.04 -31.39
CA ASP A 7 5.44 -24.81 -31.96
C ASP A 7 5.01 -23.64 -31.07
N GLU A 8 5.92 -23.19 -30.22
CA GLU A 8 5.68 -22.10 -29.26
C GLU A 8 5.35 -20.76 -29.96
N SER A 9 5.71 -20.59 -31.24
CA SER A 9 5.33 -19.38 -32.01
C SER A 9 3.83 -19.32 -32.34
N GLN A 10 3.16 -20.47 -32.29
CA GLN A 10 1.72 -20.62 -32.54
C GLN A 10 0.91 -20.79 -31.25
N ALA A 11 1.57 -20.82 -30.09
CA ALA A 11 0.90 -20.99 -28.82
C ALA A 11 0.04 -19.76 -28.48
N THR A 12 -1.19 -19.99 -28.04
CA THR A 12 -2.09 -18.95 -27.52
C THR A 12 -2.49 -19.31 -26.09
N TYR A 13 -2.35 -18.37 -25.17
CA TYR A 13 -2.65 -18.57 -23.76
C TYR A 13 -3.83 -17.70 -23.33
N VAL A 14 -4.71 -18.26 -22.51
CA VAL A 14 -5.80 -17.53 -21.85
C VAL A 14 -5.82 -17.87 -20.37
N GLY A 15 -6.07 -16.87 -19.54
CA GLY A 15 -6.17 -17.04 -18.09
C GLY A 15 -7.49 -17.68 -17.66
N ARG A 16 -7.58 -18.00 -16.37
CA ARG A 16 -8.84 -18.42 -15.74
C ARG A 16 -9.86 -17.27 -15.83
N ARG A 17 -11.07 -17.58 -16.29
CA ARG A 17 -12.19 -16.63 -16.28
C ARG A 17 -12.89 -16.62 -14.92
N THR A 18 -13.32 -15.44 -14.51
CA THR A 18 -14.20 -15.17 -13.38
C THR A 18 -15.62 -14.90 -13.88
N PRO A 19 -16.65 -14.95 -13.01
CA PRO A 19 -17.99 -14.53 -13.40
C PRO A 19 -18.06 -13.10 -13.96
N GLU A 20 -17.19 -12.18 -13.52
CA GLU A 20 -17.13 -10.80 -14.01
C GLU A 20 -16.76 -10.71 -15.50
N ASP A 21 -16.00 -11.67 -16.03
CA ASP A 21 -15.69 -11.77 -17.47
C ASP A 21 -16.93 -12.05 -18.33
N GLY A 22 -18.07 -12.37 -17.71
CA GLY A 22 -19.39 -12.50 -18.36
C GLY A 22 -20.11 -11.18 -18.62
N ARG A 23 -19.54 -10.03 -18.22
CA ARG A 23 -20.20 -8.73 -18.33
C ARG A 23 -20.41 -8.28 -19.79
N LEU A 24 -21.63 -7.89 -20.11
CA LEU A 24 -22.01 -7.36 -21.41
C LEU A 24 -21.54 -5.91 -21.54
N ASP A 25 -20.57 -5.69 -22.42
CA ASP A 25 -20.09 -4.37 -22.80
C ASP A 25 -20.74 -3.94 -24.12
N TRP A 26 -21.78 -3.10 -24.03
CA TRP A 26 -22.60 -2.70 -25.18
C TRP A 26 -21.83 -1.94 -26.27
N GLU A 27 -20.65 -1.41 -25.94
CA GLU A 27 -19.71 -0.80 -26.88
C GLU A 27 -18.95 -1.83 -27.76
N ARG A 28 -19.27 -3.12 -27.64
CA ARG A 28 -18.79 -4.18 -28.55
C ARG A 28 -19.83 -4.53 -29.61
N SER A 29 -19.43 -5.25 -30.66
CA SER A 29 -20.35 -5.72 -31.70
C SER A 29 -21.36 -6.74 -31.14
N ALA A 30 -22.57 -6.76 -31.73
CA ALA A 30 -23.62 -7.69 -31.34
C ALA A 30 -23.16 -9.16 -31.47
N GLN A 31 -22.33 -9.49 -32.46
CA GLN A 31 -21.74 -10.81 -32.62
C GLN A 31 -20.81 -11.18 -31.45
N THR A 32 -19.99 -10.24 -30.99
CA THR A 32 -19.10 -10.46 -29.83
C THR A 32 -19.89 -10.73 -28.56
N LEU A 33 -20.95 -9.95 -28.34
CA LEU A 33 -21.83 -10.13 -27.18
C LEU A 33 -22.65 -11.42 -27.27
N HIS A 34 -23.14 -11.78 -28.45
CA HIS A 34 -23.78 -13.07 -28.68
C HIS A 34 -22.85 -14.24 -28.35
N ASN A 35 -21.60 -14.19 -28.83
CA ASN A 35 -20.58 -15.20 -28.52
C ASN A 35 -20.31 -15.29 -27.01
N LEU A 36 -20.25 -14.15 -26.32
CA LEU A 36 -20.10 -14.11 -24.86
C LEU A 36 -21.27 -14.80 -24.15
N VAL A 37 -22.51 -14.46 -24.50
CA VAL A 37 -23.73 -15.12 -23.96
C VAL A 37 -23.64 -16.62 -24.13
N ARG A 38 -23.27 -17.12 -25.32
CA ARG A 38 -23.12 -18.57 -25.54
C ARG A 38 -21.99 -19.17 -24.72
N ALA A 39 -20.86 -18.48 -24.60
CA ALA A 39 -19.68 -18.99 -23.92
C ALA A 39 -19.87 -19.18 -22.41
N VAL A 40 -20.79 -18.44 -21.80
CA VAL A 40 -21.09 -18.52 -20.36
C VAL A 40 -22.58 -18.80 -20.07
N SER A 41 -23.32 -19.39 -21.01
CA SER A 41 -24.72 -19.78 -20.79
C SER A 41 -24.83 -20.98 -19.83
N ASP A 42 -26.04 -21.28 -19.35
CA ASP A 42 -26.35 -22.38 -18.44
C ASP A 42 -25.67 -23.70 -18.90
N PRO A 43 -24.96 -24.43 -18.01
CA PRO A 43 -24.90 -24.31 -16.54
C PRO A 43 -23.84 -23.33 -15.99
N TRP A 44 -23.23 -22.48 -16.81
CA TRP A 44 -22.25 -21.46 -16.37
C TRP A 44 -22.92 -20.21 -15.75
N PRO A 45 -22.15 -19.29 -15.14
CA PRO A 45 -22.71 -18.14 -14.40
C PRO A 45 -23.60 -17.17 -15.19
N GLY A 46 -23.66 -17.25 -16.52
CA GLY A 46 -24.45 -16.36 -17.36
C GLY A 46 -23.72 -15.07 -17.73
N ALA A 47 -24.01 -14.54 -18.91
CA ALA A 47 -23.58 -13.19 -19.27
C ALA A 47 -24.53 -12.18 -18.64
N PHE A 48 -24.06 -11.04 -18.16
CA PHE A 48 -24.88 -10.13 -17.36
C PHE A 48 -24.70 -8.66 -17.73
N GLY A 49 -25.71 -7.84 -17.41
CA GLY A 49 -25.68 -6.39 -17.57
C GLY A 49 -26.48 -5.69 -16.47
N TYR A 50 -26.59 -4.35 -16.56
CA TYR A 50 -27.31 -3.55 -15.58
C TYR A 50 -28.37 -2.66 -16.23
N ALA A 51 -29.55 -2.63 -15.60
CA ALA A 51 -30.60 -1.65 -15.81
C ALA A 51 -30.64 -0.73 -14.59
N GLY A 52 -29.94 0.42 -14.67
CA GLY A 52 -29.69 1.26 -13.49
C GLY A 52 -28.81 0.53 -12.47
N ALA A 53 -29.33 0.28 -11.26
CA ALA A 53 -28.66 -0.50 -10.22
C ALA A 53 -28.98 -2.01 -10.30
N ASN A 54 -29.97 -2.42 -11.08
CA ASN A 54 -30.46 -3.80 -11.11
C ASN A 54 -29.63 -4.66 -12.06
N LYS A 55 -28.99 -5.70 -11.54
CA LYS A 55 -28.30 -6.71 -12.32
C LYS A 55 -29.30 -7.68 -12.97
N PHE A 56 -29.06 -8.01 -14.23
CA PHE A 56 -29.79 -9.05 -14.95
C PHE A 56 -28.83 -9.94 -15.73
N ILE A 57 -29.25 -11.18 -15.98
CA ILE A 57 -28.48 -12.20 -16.69
C ILE A 57 -29.20 -12.52 -18.01
N VAL A 58 -28.44 -12.68 -19.08
CA VAL A 58 -28.88 -13.07 -20.41
C VAL A 58 -28.44 -14.50 -20.67
N TRP A 59 -29.42 -15.39 -20.87
CA TRP A 59 -29.17 -16.81 -21.09
C TRP A 59 -29.16 -17.18 -22.57
N LYS A 60 -30.00 -16.52 -23.37
CA LYS A 60 -30.08 -16.73 -24.81
C LYS A 60 -30.23 -15.40 -25.52
N SER A 61 -29.48 -15.25 -26.59
CA SER A 61 -29.50 -14.04 -27.42
C SER A 61 -29.55 -14.39 -28.90
N ARG A 62 -29.90 -13.40 -29.73
CA ARG A 62 -29.87 -13.47 -31.19
C ARG A 62 -29.34 -12.16 -31.77
N VAL A 63 -28.47 -12.24 -32.77
CA VAL A 63 -27.95 -11.06 -33.47
C VAL A 63 -28.99 -10.54 -34.46
N ARG A 64 -29.15 -9.22 -34.52
CA ARG A 64 -30.06 -8.51 -35.41
C ARG A 64 -29.29 -7.47 -36.22
N HIS A 65 -29.46 -7.50 -37.54
CA HIS A 65 -28.82 -6.58 -38.49
C HIS A 65 -29.84 -5.70 -39.23
N ASP A 66 -31.13 -5.97 -39.03
CA ASP A 66 -32.27 -5.37 -39.73
C ASP A 66 -32.79 -4.08 -39.08
N LEU A 67 -32.09 -3.57 -38.05
CA LEU A 67 -32.54 -2.44 -37.24
C LEU A 67 -31.66 -1.21 -37.47
N ALA A 68 -32.26 -0.03 -37.36
CA ALA A 68 -31.57 1.23 -37.46
C ALA A 68 -30.52 1.39 -36.35
N ALA A 69 -29.41 2.05 -36.67
CA ALA A 69 -28.37 2.35 -35.69
C ALA A 69 -28.92 3.26 -34.58
N ALA A 70 -28.62 2.89 -33.34
CA ALA A 70 -28.87 3.69 -32.16
C ALA A 70 -27.60 3.68 -31.29
N LYS A 71 -27.55 4.56 -30.30
CA LYS A 71 -26.43 4.58 -29.35
C LYS A 71 -26.29 3.22 -28.66
N ALA A 72 -25.07 2.72 -28.53
CA ALA A 72 -24.77 1.48 -27.82
C ALA A 72 -25.43 1.46 -26.43
N GLY A 73 -26.07 0.34 -26.10
CA GLY A 73 -26.80 0.13 -24.85
C GLY A 73 -28.25 0.64 -24.86
N THR A 74 -28.70 1.36 -25.89
CA THR A 74 -30.09 1.80 -26.00
C THR A 74 -31.03 0.63 -26.29
N VAL A 75 -32.10 0.51 -25.51
CA VAL A 75 -33.21 -0.43 -25.75
C VAL A 75 -34.01 0.06 -26.95
N ILE A 76 -33.94 -0.68 -28.06
CA ILE A 76 -34.66 -0.38 -29.31
C ILE A 76 -36.13 -0.78 -29.18
N SER A 77 -36.38 -1.97 -28.62
CA SER A 77 -37.73 -2.50 -28.40
C SER A 77 -37.76 -3.36 -27.14
N VAL A 78 -38.94 -3.50 -26.53
CA VAL A 78 -39.17 -4.35 -25.34
C VAL A 78 -39.95 -5.62 -25.66
N ALA A 79 -40.52 -5.73 -26.87
CA ALA A 79 -41.23 -6.91 -27.36
C ALA A 79 -40.97 -7.12 -28.87
N PRO A 80 -39.94 -7.92 -29.26
CA PRO A 80 -38.95 -8.57 -28.41
C PRO A 80 -38.01 -7.57 -27.73
N LEU A 81 -37.34 -7.97 -26.65
CA LEU A 81 -36.32 -7.15 -26.00
C LEU A 81 -35.07 -7.08 -26.87
N VAL A 82 -34.78 -5.90 -27.44
CA VAL A 82 -33.64 -5.68 -28.33
C VAL A 82 -32.85 -4.47 -27.89
N VAL A 83 -31.53 -4.63 -27.83
CA VAL A 83 -30.59 -3.61 -27.36
C VAL A 83 -29.59 -3.30 -28.46
N ALA A 84 -29.38 -2.02 -28.74
CA ALA A 84 -28.37 -1.55 -29.68
C ALA A 84 -26.95 -1.86 -29.18
N CYS A 85 -26.08 -2.27 -30.08
CA CYS A 85 -24.65 -2.50 -29.82
C CYS A 85 -23.83 -1.49 -30.64
N GLN A 86 -22.49 -1.48 -30.48
CA GLN A 86 -21.62 -0.67 -31.33
C GLN A 86 -21.84 -0.98 -32.83
N GLU A 87 -22.05 -2.26 -33.13
CA GLU A 87 -22.40 -2.75 -34.46
C GLU A 87 -23.54 -3.75 -34.35
N GLY A 88 -24.64 -3.48 -35.05
CA GLY A 88 -25.87 -4.27 -35.01
C GLY A 88 -26.64 -4.12 -33.70
N ALA A 89 -27.55 -5.07 -33.45
CA ALA A 89 -28.33 -5.13 -32.22
C ALA A 89 -28.39 -6.55 -31.69
N LEU A 90 -28.54 -6.68 -30.37
CA LEU A 90 -28.68 -7.96 -29.68
C LEU A 90 -30.10 -8.10 -29.15
N GLU A 91 -30.83 -9.09 -29.65
CA GLU A 91 -32.10 -9.54 -29.11
C GLU A 91 -31.82 -10.43 -27.88
N ILE A 92 -32.37 -10.06 -26.73
CA ILE A 92 -32.37 -10.89 -25.52
C ILE A 92 -33.58 -11.80 -25.61
N VAL A 93 -33.35 -13.07 -25.92
CA VAL A 93 -34.42 -14.07 -26.09
C VAL A 93 -34.90 -14.54 -24.72
N THR A 94 -33.97 -14.80 -23.80
CA THR A 94 -34.26 -15.19 -22.41
C THR A 94 -33.23 -14.63 -21.44
N GLY A 95 -33.67 -14.43 -20.21
CA GLY A 95 -32.82 -13.99 -19.12
C GLY A 95 -33.52 -14.09 -17.77
N GLN A 96 -32.91 -13.49 -16.76
CA GLN A 96 -33.46 -13.41 -15.41
C GLN A 96 -32.94 -12.16 -14.70
N THR A 97 -33.67 -11.69 -13.68
CA THR A 97 -33.12 -10.75 -12.71
C THR A 97 -32.20 -11.50 -11.74
N GLU A 98 -31.33 -10.79 -11.00
CA GLU A 98 -30.32 -11.43 -10.13
C GLU A 98 -30.87 -12.49 -9.16
N ARG A 99 -32.11 -12.32 -8.67
CA ARG A 99 -32.80 -13.27 -7.78
C ARG A 99 -34.09 -13.84 -8.40
N GLY A 100 -34.26 -13.66 -9.70
CA GLY A 100 -35.47 -14.03 -10.43
C GLY A 100 -35.41 -15.42 -11.04
N VAL A 101 -36.55 -15.86 -11.55
CA VAL A 101 -36.64 -17.07 -12.37
C VAL A 101 -36.32 -16.78 -13.83
N TYR A 102 -35.99 -17.83 -14.57
CA TYR A 102 -35.80 -17.79 -16.02
C TYR A 102 -37.08 -17.31 -16.73
N MET A 103 -36.96 -16.31 -17.60
CA MET A 103 -38.10 -15.71 -18.31
C MET A 103 -37.75 -15.27 -19.74
N GLN A 104 -38.78 -15.03 -20.55
CA GLN A 104 -38.61 -14.50 -21.91
C GLN A 104 -38.17 -13.04 -21.87
N GLY A 105 -37.47 -12.59 -22.92
CA GLY A 105 -36.96 -11.21 -23.03
C GLY A 105 -38.01 -10.13 -22.76
N THR A 106 -39.23 -10.31 -23.28
CA THR A 106 -40.34 -9.37 -23.05
C THR A 106 -40.73 -9.26 -21.58
N GLN A 107 -40.78 -10.39 -20.86
CA GLN A 107 -41.07 -10.41 -19.43
C GLN A 107 -39.92 -9.83 -18.62
N LEU A 108 -38.68 -10.09 -19.03
CA LEU A 108 -37.49 -9.50 -18.41
C LEU A 108 -37.49 -7.98 -18.54
N ALA A 109 -37.86 -7.45 -19.71
CA ALA A 109 -37.98 -6.02 -19.94
C ALA A 109 -38.99 -5.38 -18.98
N GLN A 110 -40.15 -6.01 -18.79
CA GLN A 110 -41.17 -5.56 -17.84
C GLN A 110 -40.68 -5.64 -16.39
N ALA A 111 -40.05 -6.75 -15.99
CA ALA A 111 -39.52 -6.94 -14.64
C ALA A 111 -38.42 -5.92 -14.27
N LEU A 112 -37.66 -5.46 -15.26
CA LEU A 112 -36.63 -4.43 -15.10
C LEU A 112 -37.16 -3.00 -15.30
N GLY A 113 -38.45 -2.82 -15.62
CA GLY A 113 -39.05 -1.51 -15.88
C GLY A 113 -38.50 -0.80 -17.13
N LEU A 114 -38.08 -1.55 -18.15
CA LEU A 114 -37.49 -1.00 -19.36
C LEU A 114 -38.57 -0.46 -20.31
N VAL A 115 -38.23 0.62 -21.02
CA VAL A 115 -39.00 1.21 -22.11
C VAL A 115 -38.09 1.42 -23.32
N ALA A 116 -38.66 1.57 -24.51
CA ALA A 116 -37.89 1.96 -25.69
C ALA A 116 -37.18 3.30 -25.43
N GLY A 117 -35.89 3.39 -25.77
CA GLY A 117 -35.03 4.54 -25.49
C GLY A 117 -34.30 4.47 -24.14
N ALA A 118 -34.64 3.56 -23.23
CA ALA A 118 -33.86 3.33 -22.01
C ALA A 118 -32.42 2.92 -22.35
N VAL A 119 -31.45 3.29 -21.51
CA VAL A 119 -30.04 2.93 -21.72
C VAL A 119 -29.63 1.91 -20.67
N LEU A 120 -29.20 0.74 -21.15
CA LEU A 120 -28.56 -0.29 -20.33
C LEU A 120 -27.07 0.01 -20.24
N SER A 121 -26.52 -0.15 -19.06
CA SER A 121 -25.12 0.10 -18.78
C SER A 121 -24.38 -1.21 -18.54
N SER A 122 -23.09 -1.23 -18.90
CA SER A 122 -22.21 -2.36 -18.60
C SER A 122 -21.86 -2.42 -17.11
N LYS A 123 -21.90 -1.29 -16.40
CA LYS A 123 -21.71 -1.17 -14.94
C LYS A 123 -22.99 -0.65 -14.28
N PRO A 124 -23.24 -0.93 -13.00
CA PRO A 124 -24.37 -0.33 -12.30
C PRO A 124 -24.23 1.19 -12.37
N VAL A 125 -25.32 1.89 -12.69
CA VAL A 125 -25.39 3.35 -12.56
C VAL A 125 -25.48 3.65 -11.06
N VAL A 126 -24.32 3.66 -10.39
CA VAL A 126 -24.22 4.07 -8.99
C VAL A 126 -24.20 5.60 -8.95
N ALA A 127 -25.04 6.18 -8.10
CA ALA A 127 -24.97 7.58 -7.70
C ALA A 127 -23.51 7.98 -7.46
N ILE A 128 -23.13 9.19 -7.91
CA ILE A 128 -21.83 9.88 -7.74
C ILE A 128 -20.88 9.10 -6.81
N LYS A 129 -19.86 8.45 -7.39
CA LYS A 129 -18.87 7.68 -6.62
C LYS A 129 -18.28 8.61 -5.56
N ARG A 130 -18.67 8.44 -4.30
CA ARG A 130 -18.10 9.19 -3.19
C ARG A 130 -16.60 8.89 -3.14
N ARG A 131 -15.79 9.88 -2.78
CA ARG A 131 -14.35 9.71 -2.59
C ARG A 131 -14.08 8.61 -1.56
N THR A 132 -13.02 7.85 -1.78
CA THR A 132 -12.54 6.87 -0.81
C THR A 132 -11.95 7.61 0.38
N ARG A 133 -12.46 7.30 1.57
CA ARG A 133 -12.01 7.90 2.82
C ARG A 133 -10.86 7.10 3.41
N VAL A 134 -9.71 7.73 3.55
CA VAL A 134 -8.48 7.13 4.08
C VAL A 134 -8.21 7.70 5.47
N LEU A 135 -8.23 6.84 6.49
CA LEU A 135 -7.83 7.19 7.86
C LEU A 135 -6.36 6.86 8.06
N ILE A 136 -5.57 7.87 8.41
CA ILE A 136 -4.14 7.75 8.73
C ILE A 136 -3.96 8.11 10.21
N LEU A 137 -3.64 7.12 11.03
CA LEU A 137 -3.28 7.34 12.45
C LEU A 137 -1.76 7.44 12.53
N GLY A 138 -1.21 8.50 13.11
CA GLY A 138 0.22 8.82 13.00
C GLY A 138 0.54 9.60 11.71
N VAL A 139 -0.36 10.50 11.29
CA VAL A 139 -0.26 11.21 10.01
C VAL A 139 0.90 12.21 9.95
N ASN A 140 1.36 12.72 11.09
CA ASN A 140 2.43 13.72 11.20
C ASN A 140 3.84 13.10 11.07
N GLY A 141 3.93 11.78 10.91
CA GLY A 141 5.19 11.07 10.70
C GLY A 141 5.70 11.14 9.26
N PHE A 142 6.87 10.53 9.05
CA PHE A 142 7.52 10.41 7.73
C PHE A 142 6.62 9.80 6.66
N ILE A 143 6.03 8.63 6.92
CA ILE A 143 5.15 7.99 5.93
C ILE A 143 3.85 8.79 5.77
N GLY A 144 3.27 9.25 6.88
CA GLY A 144 1.98 9.95 6.89
C GLY A 144 1.98 11.23 6.06
N ASN A 145 3.01 12.07 6.18
CA ASN A 145 3.08 13.33 5.44
C ASN A 145 3.28 13.11 3.93
N HIS A 146 4.15 12.18 3.52
CA HIS A 146 4.39 11.89 2.10
C HIS A 146 3.20 11.16 1.47
N LEU A 147 2.56 10.26 2.21
CA LEU A 147 1.36 9.58 1.73
C LEU A 147 0.19 10.56 1.55
N THR A 148 0.02 11.49 2.48
CA THR A 148 -1.00 12.55 2.38
C THR A 148 -0.77 13.38 1.12
N GLU A 149 0.48 13.78 0.86
CA GLU A 149 0.84 14.51 -0.37
C GLU A 149 0.44 13.74 -1.63
N ARG A 150 0.79 12.45 -1.70
CA ARG A 150 0.51 11.59 -2.84
C ARG A 150 -0.99 11.35 -3.05
N LEU A 151 -1.76 11.19 -1.97
CA LEU A 151 -3.21 10.99 -2.03
C LEU A 151 -3.94 12.26 -2.45
N LEU A 152 -3.48 13.44 -2.01
CA LEU A 152 -4.09 14.72 -2.36
C LEU A 152 -3.94 15.08 -3.84
N GLN A 153 -2.97 14.49 -4.55
CA GLN A 153 -2.82 14.62 -6.00
C GLN A 153 -3.95 13.94 -6.80
N ASP A 154 -4.72 13.05 -6.18
CA ASP A 154 -5.84 12.35 -6.81
C ASP A 154 -7.19 12.79 -6.19
N ASP A 155 -8.10 13.26 -7.03
CA ASP A 155 -9.41 13.77 -6.64
C ASP A 155 -10.36 12.69 -6.08
N ASN A 156 -9.98 11.41 -6.14
CA ASN A 156 -10.76 10.29 -5.64
C ASN A 156 -10.64 10.05 -4.13
N TYR A 157 -9.75 10.75 -3.43
CA TYR A 157 -9.50 10.51 -2.00
C TYR A 157 -9.93 11.66 -1.09
N GLU A 158 -10.35 11.28 0.12
CA GLU A 158 -10.60 12.18 1.24
C GLU A 158 -9.81 11.65 2.44
N ILE A 159 -8.93 12.46 3.01
CA ILE A 159 -7.94 12.02 4.00
C ILE A 159 -8.36 12.51 5.38
N TYR A 160 -8.39 11.60 6.34
CA TYR A 160 -8.60 11.86 7.76
C TYR A 160 -7.32 11.51 8.51
N GLY A 161 -6.64 12.51 9.06
CA GLY A 161 -5.39 12.35 9.78
C GLY A 161 -5.58 12.55 11.28
N LEU A 162 -4.99 11.66 12.10
CA LEU A 162 -4.87 11.85 13.54
C LEU A 162 -3.40 11.74 13.96
N ASP A 163 -2.94 12.68 14.78
CA ASP A 163 -1.62 12.65 15.41
C ASP A 163 -1.56 13.61 16.60
N ILE A 164 -0.53 13.53 17.45
CA ILE A 164 -0.32 14.43 18.60
C ILE A 164 0.22 15.81 18.19
N GLY A 165 0.57 16.00 16.91
CA GLY A 165 1.11 17.24 16.36
C GLY A 165 0.81 17.39 14.87
N SER A 166 1.17 18.53 14.29
CA SER A 166 0.85 18.85 12.88
C SER A 166 1.96 19.60 12.13
N ASP A 167 3.16 19.69 12.68
CA ASP A 167 4.28 20.43 12.07
C ASP A 167 4.64 19.91 10.67
N ALA A 168 4.75 18.59 10.49
CA ALA A 168 5.11 17.97 9.22
C ALA A 168 3.98 17.97 8.18
N ILE A 169 2.74 18.22 8.59
CA ILE A 169 1.53 18.21 7.74
C ILE A 169 0.82 19.57 7.65
N SER A 170 1.37 20.60 8.29
CA SER A 170 0.80 21.96 8.36
C SER A 170 0.39 22.51 7.00
N ARG A 171 1.20 22.24 5.96
CA ARG A 171 0.94 22.60 4.55
C ARG A 171 -0.36 22.04 3.95
N PHE A 172 -1.01 21.07 4.60
CA PHE A 172 -2.24 20.44 4.12
C PHE A 172 -3.50 20.90 4.86
N LEU A 173 -3.36 21.64 5.97
CA LEU A 173 -4.50 21.97 6.85
C LEU A 173 -5.60 22.77 6.16
N ASP A 174 -5.24 23.61 5.18
CA ASP A 174 -6.21 24.40 4.41
C ASP A 174 -6.82 23.64 3.22
N ASN A 175 -6.37 22.40 2.97
CA ASN A 175 -6.90 21.60 1.87
C ASN A 175 -8.29 21.04 2.22
N PRO A 176 -9.33 21.29 1.41
CA PRO A 176 -10.71 20.87 1.71
C PRO A 176 -10.91 19.35 1.73
N ARG A 177 -9.94 18.56 1.25
CA ARG A 177 -9.96 17.09 1.27
C ARG A 177 -9.13 16.49 2.40
N PHE A 178 -8.44 17.32 3.19
CA PHE A 178 -7.64 16.88 4.31
C PHE A 178 -8.30 17.33 5.62
N HIS A 179 -8.55 16.38 6.51
CA HIS A 179 -9.18 16.62 7.80
C HIS A 179 -8.23 16.15 8.89
N PHE A 180 -7.62 17.08 9.60
CA PHE A 180 -6.72 16.77 10.71
C PHE A 180 -7.44 16.90 12.06
N VAL A 181 -7.14 15.99 12.97
CA VAL A 181 -7.50 16.11 14.39
C VAL A 181 -6.28 15.78 15.24
N GLU A 182 -6.00 16.66 16.20
CA GLU A 182 -4.99 16.39 17.21
C GLU A 182 -5.52 15.34 18.20
N GLY A 183 -4.76 14.26 18.41
CA GLY A 183 -5.16 13.17 19.27
C GLY A 183 -4.09 12.11 19.47
N ASP A 184 -4.19 11.43 20.61
CA ASP A 184 -3.34 10.28 21.00
C ASP A 184 -4.17 8.99 20.99
N ILE A 185 -3.62 7.94 20.36
CA ILE A 185 -4.29 6.64 20.24
C ILE A 185 -4.53 5.90 21.55
N SER A 186 -3.74 6.21 22.59
CA SER A 186 -3.90 5.66 23.93
C SER A 186 -4.97 6.37 24.77
N ILE A 187 -5.46 7.52 24.31
CA ILE A 187 -6.43 8.37 25.05
C ILE A 187 -7.78 8.48 24.31
N HIS A 188 -7.77 8.67 22.99
CA HIS A 188 -8.95 9.10 22.23
C HIS A 188 -9.71 7.94 21.56
N SER A 189 -10.04 6.91 22.33
CA SER A 189 -10.64 5.67 21.79
C SER A 189 -11.95 5.90 21.03
N GLU A 190 -12.86 6.72 21.55
CA GLU A 190 -14.17 6.98 20.92
C GLU A 190 -14.03 7.67 19.55
N TRP A 191 -13.12 8.64 19.46
CA TRP A 191 -12.87 9.37 18.22
C TRP A 191 -12.30 8.44 17.14
N ILE A 192 -11.35 7.58 17.54
CA ILE A 192 -10.70 6.61 16.65
C ILE A 192 -11.71 5.59 16.16
N GLU A 193 -12.50 5.01 17.06
CA GLU A 193 -13.53 4.04 16.69
C GLU A 193 -14.56 4.66 15.72
N TYR A 194 -15.00 5.90 15.99
CA TYR A 194 -15.90 6.63 15.10
C TYR A 194 -15.29 6.83 13.71
N HIS A 195 -14.00 7.22 13.62
CA HIS A 195 -13.35 7.46 12.33
C HIS A 195 -13.03 6.17 11.57
N ILE A 196 -12.73 5.07 12.27
CA ILE A 196 -12.64 3.74 11.67
C ILE A 196 -13.99 3.38 11.04
N LYS A 197 -15.10 3.55 11.78
CA LYS A 197 -16.45 3.31 11.26
C LYS A 197 -16.80 4.20 10.05
N LYS A 198 -16.36 5.46 10.06
CA LYS A 198 -16.63 6.46 9.01
C LYS A 198 -15.83 6.26 7.73
N CYS A 199 -14.57 5.85 7.84
CA CYS A 199 -13.64 5.73 6.72
C CYS A 199 -13.77 4.39 6.00
N ASP A 200 -13.12 4.26 4.84
CA ASP A 200 -13.14 3.04 4.02
C ASP A 200 -11.85 2.21 4.19
N VAL A 201 -10.71 2.90 4.34
CA VAL A 201 -9.38 2.29 4.51
C VAL A 201 -8.69 2.89 5.73
N VAL A 202 -8.03 2.04 6.54
CA VAL A 202 -7.32 2.44 7.76
C VAL A 202 -5.83 2.10 7.66
N LEU A 203 -4.97 3.08 7.95
CA LEU A 203 -3.51 2.97 8.04
C LEU A 203 -3.04 3.36 9.45
N PRO A 204 -2.80 2.40 10.36
CA PRO A 204 -2.26 2.67 11.68
C PRO A 204 -0.73 2.76 11.62
N LEU A 205 -0.19 3.98 11.48
CA LEU A 205 1.25 4.25 11.37
C LEU A 205 1.91 4.60 12.71
N VAL A 206 1.15 4.69 13.80
CA VAL A 206 1.69 4.95 15.14
C VAL A 206 2.46 3.72 15.65
N ALA A 207 3.77 3.88 15.85
CA ALA A 207 4.65 2.90 16.47
C ALA A 207 5.97 3.56 16.91
N ILE A 208 6.64 2.97 17.89
CA ILE A 208 8.03 3.28 18.25
C ILE A 208 8.95 2.37 17.43
N ALA A 209 9.52 2.91 16.36
CA ALA A 209 10.37 2.15 15.42
C ALA A 209 11.88 2.45 15.57
N THR A 210 12.33 2.75 16.78
CA THR A 210 13.70 3.21 17.08
C THR A 210 14.45 2.16 17.92
N PRO A 211 15.53 1.53 17.40
CA PRO A 211 16.14 0.36 18.05
C PRO A 211 16.59 0.52 19.50
N ILE A 212 17.01 1.73 19.89
CA ILE A 212 17.43 2.00 21.27
C ILE A 212 16.27 1.92 22.26
N GLU A 213 15.04 2.22 21.84
CA GLU A 213 13.86 2.17 22.71
C GLU A 213 13.42 0.72 22.99
N TYR A 214 13.81 -0.23 22.15
CA TYR A 214 13.50 -1.65 22.34
C TYR A 214 14.18 -2.22 23.59
N THR A 215 15.37 -1.70 23.91
CA THR A 215 16.12 -2.08 25.12
C THR A 215 15.89 -1.10 26.26
N ARG A 216 15.74 0.19 25.97
CA ARG A 216 15.54 1.23 27.00
C ARG A 216 14.14 1.21 27.62
N ASN A 217 13.09 1.08 26.80
CA ASN A 217 11.68 1.16 27.20
C ASN A 217 10.84 0.02 26.60
N PRO A 218 11.20 -1.27 26.78
CA PRO A 218 10.56 -2.40 26.10
C PRO A 218 9.05 -2.52 26.35
N LEU A 219 8.59 -2.21 27.58
CA LEU A 219 7.17 -2.29 27.92
C LEU A 219 6.36 -1.23 27.19
N ARG A 220 6.88 0.00 27.08
CA ARG A 220 6.22 1.07 26.34
C ARG A 220 6.12 0.74 24.84
N VAL A 221 7.17 0.14 24.27
CA VAL A 221 7.15 -0.36 22.89
C VAL A 221 6.07 -1.43 22.74
N PHE A 222 5.96 -2.38 23.67
CA PHE A 222 4.92 -3.41 23.63
C PHE A 222 3.51 -2.81 23.73
N GLU A 223 3.23 -1.98 24.72
CA GLU A 223 1.91 -1.36 24.93
C GLU A 223 1.45 -0.59 23.67
N LEU A 224 2.32 0.25 23.10
CA LEU A 224 1.97 1.05 21.93
C LEU A 224 1.93 0.23 20.62
N ASP A 225 3.00 -0.49 20.32
CA ASP A 225 3.16 -1.15 19.03
C ASP A 225 2.30 -2.40 18.91
N PHE A 226 1.95 -3.04 20.04
CA PHE A 226 1.11 -4.23 20.10
C PHE A 226 -0.30 -3.95 20.59
N GLU A 227 -0.48 -3.50 21.83
CA GLU A 227 -1.80 -3.47 22.46
C GLU A 227 -2.72 -2.41 21.85
N GLU A 228 -2.23 -1.17 21.67
CA GLU A 228 -3.02 -0.10 21.06
C GLU A 228 -3.36 -0.41 19.59
N ASN A 229 -2.39 -0.93 18.84
CA ASN A 229 -2.61 -1.35 17.46
C ASN A 229 -3.61 -2.52 17.35
N LEU A 230 -3.61 -3.46 18.31
CA LEU A 230 -4.57 -4.56 18.35
C LEU A 230 -6.01 -4.08 18.55
N LYS A 231 -6.23 -2.99 19.31
CA LYS A 231 -7.56 -2.37 19.45
C LYS A 231 -8.06 -1.86 18.10
N ILE A 232 -7.21 -1.11 17.37
CA ILE A 232 -7.52 -0.59 16.02
C ILE A 232 -7.84 -1.73 15.03
N ILE A 233 -7.07 -2.82 15.06
CA ILE A 233 -7.32 -4.00 14.22
C ILE A 233 -8.69 -4.60 14.52
N ARG A 234 -9.06 -4.74 15.81
CA ARG A 234 -10.36 -5.26 16.23
C ARG A 234 -11.51 -4.36 15.77
N ASP A 235 -11.35 -3.05 15.82
CA ASP A 235 -12.35 -2.11 15.31
C ASP A 235 -12.50 -2.20 13.79
N CYS A 236 -11.41 -2.42 13.05
CA CYS A 236 -11.48 -2.68 11.61
C CYS A 236 -12.29 -3.95 11.30
N VAL A 237 -12.13 -5.01 12.09
CA VAL A 237 -12.94 -6.23 11.97
C VAL A 237 -14.40 -5.94 12.31
N LYS A 238 -14.67 -5.26 13.42
CA LYS A 238 -16.02 -4.93 13.91
C LYS A 238 -16.83 -4.14 12.87
N TYR A 239 -16.19 -3.26 12.12
CA TYR A 239 -16.85 -2.36 11.16
C TYR A 239 -16.61 -2.73 9.69
N ASP A 240 -16.08 -3.93 9.40
CA ASP A 240 -15.75 -4.41 8.05
C ASP A 240 -14.95 -3.39 7.23
N LYS A 241 -13.84 -2.93 7.81
CA LYS A 241 -12.96 -1.93 7.20
C LYS A 241 -11.70 -2.56 6.67
N ARG A 242 -11.23 -2.05 5.53
CA ARG A 242 -9.96 -2.48 4.97
C ARG A 242 -8.83 -1.89 5.80
N ILE A 243 -7.91 -2.74 6.23
CA ILE A 243 -6.71 -2.32 6.96
C ILE A 243 -5.45 -2.54 6.09
N ILE A 244 -4.63 -1.50 5.96
CA ILE A 244 -3.30 -1.60 5.36
C ILE A 244 -2.31 -1.41 6.51
N PHE A 245 -1.79 -2.52 7.01
CA PHE A 245 -1.03 -2.53 8.24
C PHE A 245 0.48 -2.46 7.95
N PRO A 246 1.22 -1.51 8.57
CA PRO A 246 2.68 -1.50 8.49
C PRO A 246 3.23 -2.65 9.35
N SER A 247 3.54 -3.75 8.69
CA SER A 247 4.49 -4.73 9.21
C SER A 247 5.89 -4.13 9.14
N THR A 248 6.93 -4.92 9.38
CA THR A 248 8.32 -4.44 9.40
C THR A 248 9.25 -5.45 8.76
N SER A 249 10.30 -4.98 8.10
CA SER A 249 11.39 -5.86 7.64
C SER A 249 12.13 -6.53 8.81
N GLU A 250 11.94 -6.06 10.05
CA GLU A 250 12.51 -6.70 11.24
C GLU A 250 11.83 -8.01 11.63
N VAL A 251 10.64 -8.34 11.09
CA VAL A 251 10.00 -9.65 11.39
C VAL A 251 10.82 -10.82 10.87
N TYR A 252 11.61 -10.62 9.81
CA TYR A 252 12.52 -11.64 9.29
C TYR A 252 13.67 -11.93 10.26
N GLY A 253 14.04 -10.94 11.08
CA GLY A 253 15.14 -11.00 12.02
C GLY A 253 16.44 -11.44 11.36
N MET A 254 17.03 -12.53 11.87
CA MET A 254 18.27 -13.13 11.38
C MET A 254 18.00 -14.22 10.33
N CYS A 255 16.98 -14.02 9.48
CA CYS A 255 16.75 -14.90 8.34
C CYS A 255 18.04 -15.06 7.51
N THR A 256 18.32 -16.29 7.09
CA THR A 256 19.56 -16.63 6.36
C THR A 256 19.37 -16.65 4.85
N ASP A 257 18.14 -16.43 4.37
CA ASP A 257 17.86 -16.37 2.93
C ASP A 257 18.53 -15.16 2.28
N ASN A 258 18.97 -15.31 1.03
CA ASN A 258 19.58 -14.21 0.27
C ASN A 258 18.60 -13.07 0.00
N ASN A 259 17.33 -13.41 -0.23
CA ASN A 259 16.24 -12.45 -0.39
C ASN A 259 15.12 -12.87 0.56
N PHE A 260 14.71 -11.97 1.43
CA PHE A 260 13.63 -12.21 2.39
C PHE A 260 12.30 -12.22 1.64
N ASP A 261 11.69 -13.38 1.52
CA ASP A 261 10.45 -13.61 0.79
C ASP A 261 9.28 -13.66 1.78
N GLU A 262 8.23 -12.90 1.46
CA GLU A 262 7.07 -12.68 2.32
C GLU A 262 6.32 -13.95 2.67
N ASP A 263 6.33 -14.92 1.75
CA ASP A 263 5.49 -16.11 1.77
C ASP A 263 6.26 -17.36 2.20
N THR A 264 7.60 -17.34 2.15
CA THR A 264 8.43 -18.55 2.29
C THR A 264 9.57 -18.45 3.29
N SER A 265 10.10 -17.25 3.57
CA SER A 265 11.23 -17.10 4.49
C SER A 265 10.84 -17.40 5.93
N ASN A 266 11.69 -18.17 6.61
CA ASN A 266 11.56 -18.38 8.05
C ASN A 266 11.92 -17.11 8.82
N LEU A 267 11.29 -16.93 9.99
CA LEU A 267 11.48 -15.77 10.85
C LEU A 267 12.32 -16.18 12.05
N VAL A 268 13.54 -15.64 12.15
CA VAL A 268 14.54 -16.08 13.15
C VAL A 268 14.90 -14.94 14.08
N VAL A 269 14.73 -15.13 15.39
CA VAL A 269 15.09 -14.15 16.43
C VAL A 269 15.99 -14.79 17.49
N GLY A 270 16.68 -13.95 18.26
CA GLY A 270 17.55 -14.40 19.33
C GLY A 270 16.80 -14.92 20.57
N PRO A 271 17.54 -15.39 21.59
CA PRO A 271 16.95 -15.83 22.86
C PRO A 271 16.23 -14.70 23.61
N ILE A 272 15.40 -15.05 24.59
CA ILE A 272 14.59 -14.09 25.38
C ILE A 272 15.45 -13.00 26.05
N ASN A 273 16.69 -13.32 26.45
CA ASN A 273 17.62 -12.35 27.06
C ASN A 273 18.18 -11.31 26.06
N LYS A 274 17.82 -11.39 24.77
CA LYS A 274 18.09 -10.39 23.73
C LYS A 274 16.83 -9.56 23.49
N GLN A 275 16.59 -8.60 24.39
CA GLN A 275 15.35 -7.82 24.45
C GLN A 275 15.06 -7.01 23.17
N ARG A 276 16.09 -6.71 22.38
CA ARG A 276 15.98 -6.01 21.09
C ARG A 276 14.93 -6.64 20.14
N TRP A 277 14.68 -7.94 20.27
CA TRP A 277 13.72 -8.68 19.44
C TRP A 277 12.25 -8.50 19.83
N ILE A 278 11.95 -7.82 20.94
CA ILE A 278 10.57 -7.57 21.38
C ILE A 278 9.74 -6.88 20.29
N TYR A 279 10.31 -5.90 19.60
CA TYR A 279 9.67 -5.20 18.48
C TYR A 279 9.33 -6.16 17.33
N SER A 280 10.32 -6.96 16.89
CA SER A 280 10.16 -7.93 15.81
C SER A 280 9.04 -8.95 16.12
N VAL A 281 9.06 -9.53 17.32
CA VAL A 281 8.07 -10.53 17.75
C VAL A 281 6.68 -9.92 17.95
N SER A 282 6.57 -8.72 18.51
CA SER A 282 5.29 -8.02 18.65
C SER A 282 4.64 -7.76 17.28
N LYS A 283 5.40 -7.22 16.32
CA LYS A 283 4.89 -6.96 14.96
C LYS A 283 4.56 -8.27 14.23
N GLN A 284 5.37 -9.32 14.39
CA GLN A 284 5.09 -10.64 13.85
C GLN A 284 3.79 -11.23 14.42
N LEU A 285 3.53 -11.07 15.72
CA LEU A 285 2.31 -11.58 16.34
C LEU A 285 1.07 -10.83 15.83
N LEU A 286 1.17 -9.50 15.63
CA LEU A 286 0.11 -8.73 14.98
C LEU A 286 -0.16 -9.18 13.55
N ASP A 287 0.88 -9.42 12.74
CA ASP A 287 0.73 -9.96 11.39
C ASP A 287 -0.09 -11.27 11.41
N ARG A 288 0.21 -12.16 12.36
CA ARG A 288 -0.51 -13.44 12.52
C ARG A 288 -1.96 -13.26 12.98
N VAL A 289 -2.21 -12.31 13.87
CA VAL A 289 -3.57 -12.00 14.33
C VAL A 289 -4.42 -11.40 13.20
N ILE A 290 -3.85 -10.47 12.42
CA ILE A 290 -4.50 -9.91 11.23
C ILE A 290 -4.80 -11.02 10.22
N TRP A 291 -3.83 -11.90 9.96
CA TRP A 291 -4.01 -13.06 9.09
C TRP A 291 -5.17 -13.94 9.55
N ALA A 292 -5.22 -14.26 10.84
CA ALA A 292 -6.30 -15.06 11.43
C ALA A 292 -7.68 -14.38 11.28
N TYR A 293 -7.77 -13.06 11.46
CA TYR A 293 -9.01 -12.32 11.19
C TYR A 293 -9.39 -12.33 9.71
N GLY A 294 -8.42 -12.29 8.81
CA GLY A 294 -8.68 -12.46 7.38
C GLY A 294 -9.29 -13.83 7.06
N ASP A 295 -8.67 -14.89 7.56
CA ASP A 295 -9.12 -16.27 7.33
C ASP A 295 -10.46 -16.61 8.01
N LYS A 296 -10.67 -16.14 9.24
CA LYS A 296 -11.85 -16.54 10.05
C LYS A 296 -13.00 -15.54 10.04
N ASN A 297 -12.72 -14.25 9.86
CA ASN A 297 -13.71 -13.19 9.95
C ASN A 297 -13.85 -12.36 8.66
N GLY A 298 -13.09 -12.71 7.61
CA GLY A 298 -13.17 -12.02 6.31
C GLY A 298 -12.58 -10.61 6.32
N LEU A 299 -11.70 -10.28 7.27
CA LEU A 299 -11.01 -8.99 7.32
C LEU A 299 -10.25 -8.75 6.01
N LYS A 300 -10.55 -7.65 5.33
CA LYS A 300 -9.78 -7.20 4.16
C LYS A 300 -8.50 -6.53 4.64
N PHE A 301 -7.37 -7.19 4.44
CA PHE A 301 -6.09 -6.65 4.86
C PHE A 301 -5.04 -6.69 3.76
N THR A 302 -4.05 -5.82 3.88
CA THR A 302 -2.76 -5.94 3.21
C THR A 302 -1.68 -5.60 4.22
N LEU A 303 -0.68 -6.47 4.38
CA LEU A 303 0.50 -6.18 5.20
C LEU A 303 1.59 -5.65 4.28
N PHE A 304 2.22 -4.53 4.64
CA PHE A 304 3.40 -4.04 3.91
C PHE A 304 4.62 -3.96 4.82
N ARG A 305 5.79 -4.31 4.28
CA ARG A 305 7.07 -4.35 5.00
C ARG A 305 8.04 -3.38 4.36
N PRO A 306 8.25 -2.18 4.93
CA PRO A 306 9.21 -1.22 4.39
C PRO A 306 10.65 -1.65 4.70
N PHE A 307 11.54 -1.53 3.71
CA PHE A 307 12.98 -1.78 3.85
C PHE A 307 13.75 -0.45 3.79
N ASN A 308 14.10 0.04 4.97
CA ASN A 308 14.90 1.26 5.21
C ASN A 308 14.55 2.40 4.26
N TRP A 309 13.27 2.80 4.25
CA TRP A 309 12.85 3.97 3.52
C TRP A 309 13.54 5.22 4.07
N MET A 310 14.03 6.07 3.18
CA MET A 310 14.73 7.31 3.52
C MET A 310 14.37 8.40 2.52
N GLY A 311 14.54 9.64 2.93
CA GLY A 311 14.15 10.81 2.17
C GLY A 311 13.94 12.02 3.07
N PRO A 312 13.49 13.14 2.50
CA PRO A 312 13.10 14.33 3.24
C PRO A 312 12.13 14.00 4.40
N ARG A 313 12.29 14.65 5.56
CA ARG A 313 11.41 14.50 6.74
C ARG A 313 11.41 13.11 7.39
N LEU A 314 12.50 12.34 7.29
CA LEU A 314 12.60 10.97 7.85
C LEU A 314 12.37 10.89 9.36
N ASP A 315 13.17 11.64 10.13
CA ASP A 315 13.04 11.82 11.58
C ASP A 315 13.50 13.25 11.90
N ASN A 316 13.11 13.82 13.04
CA ASN A 316 13.64 15.12 13.45
C ASN A 316 15.08 14.99 14.01
N LEU A 317 15.99 15.90 13.65
CA LEU A 317 17.37 15.94 14.15
C LEU A 317 17.42 16.04 15.69
N ASN A 318 16.41 16.68 16.31
CA ASN A 318 16.30 16.73 17.77
C ASN A 318 16.03 15.35 18.40
N ALA A 319 15.33 14.46 17.71
CA ALA A 319 15.15 13.07 18.16
C ALA A 319 16.44 12.26 18.00
N ALA A 320 17.26 12.57 16.97
CA ALA A 320 18.57 11.96 16.76
C ALA A 320 19.58 12.34 17.86
N ARG A 321 19.48 13.52 18.48
CA ARG A 321 20.33 13.91 19.64
C ARG A 321 20.20 12.98 20.85
N ILE A 322 19.05 12.30 20.99
CA ILE A 322 18.75 11.35 22.07
C ILE A 322 19.15 9.89 21.67
N GLY A 323 19.67 9.71 20.44
CA GLY A 323 19.97 8.41 19.83
C GLY A 323 18.72 7.69 19.32
N SER A 324 17.59 8.37 19.26
CA SER A 324 16.26 7.81 18.96
C SER A 324 15.91 7.93 17.48
N SER A 325 16.88 7.86 16.56
CA SER A 325 16.65 8.01 15.13
C SER A 325 17.28 6.89 14.31
N ARG A 326 16.79 6.72 13.08
CA ARG A 326 17.29 5.74 12.11
C ARG A 326 18.72 6.08 11.66
N ALA A 327 19.43 5.06 11.15
CA ALA A 327 20.85 5.13 10.83
C ALA A 327 21.23 6.38 10.01
N ILE A 328 20.58 6.64 8.88
CA ILE A 328 20.95 7.77 8.01
C ILE A 328 20.80 9.13 8.69
N THR A 329 19.71 9.37 9.42
CA THR A 329 19.51 10.64 10.13
C THR A 329 20.56 10.84 11.22
N GLN A 330 20.95 9.76 11.92
CA GLN A 330 22.04 9.84 12.90
C GLN A 330 23.38 10.18 12.24
N LEU A 331 23.67 9.61 11.06
CA LEU A 331 24.87 9.93 10.29
C LEU A 331 24.87 11.41 9.85
N ILE A 332 23.74 11.91 9.35
CA ILE A 332 23.57 13.32 8.99
C ILE A 332 23.77 14.24 10.19
N LEU A 333 23.19 13.89 11.35
CA LEU A 333 23.37 14.66 12.58
C LEU A 333 24.86 14.73 12.98
N ASN A 334 25.59 13.62 12.87
CA ASN A 334 27.02 13.61 13.20
C ASN A 334 27.80 14.60 12.31
N LEU A 335 27.49 14.66 11.02
CA LEU A 335 28.11 15.61 10.09
C LEU A 335 27.73 17.07 10.42
N VAL A 336 26.47 17.33 10.74
CA VAL A 336 25.97 18.67 11.12
C VAL A 336 26.61 19.16 12.42
N GLU A 337 26.73 18.30 13.42
CA GLU A 337 27.27 18.66 14.75
C GLU A 337 28.81 18.55 14.83
N GLY A 338 29.47 18.05 13.78
CA GLY A 338 30.92 17.80 13.81
C GLY A 338 31.32 16.70 14.78
N SER A 339 30.44 15.74 15.07
CA SER A 339 30.74 14.60 15.92
C SER A 339 31.16 13.38 15.06
N PRO A 340 31.98 12.46 15.59
CA PRO A 340 32.49 11.34 14.80
C PRO A 340 31.36 10.38 14.42
N ILE A 341 31.41 9.85 13.19
CA ILE A 341 30.48 8.80 12.76
C ILE A 341 30.88 7.49 13.42
N LYS A 342 29.99 6.95 14.26
CA LYS A 342 30.18 5.68 14.97
C LYS A 342 29.78 4.51 14.07
N LEU A 343 30.75 3.68 13.69
CA LEU A 343 30.55 2.44 12.94
C LEU A 343 30.49 1.27 13.92
N ILE A 344 29.27 0.82 14.18
CA ILE A 344 28.99 -0.24 15.14
C ILE A 344 29.49 -1.58 14.57
N GLU A 345 30.37 -2.27 15.30
CA GLU A 345 31.06 -3.49 14.83
C GLU A 345 31.77 -3.28 13.48
N GLY A 346 32.32 -2.07 13.26
CA GLY A 346 32.97 -1.68 12.00
C GLY A 346 32.01 -1.37 10.86
N GLY A 347 30.69 -1.40 11.07
CA GLY A 347 29.68 -0.96 10.10
C GLY A 347 29.56 -1.85 8.86
N LYS A 348 29.93 -3.13 8.97
CA LYS A 348 29.98 -4.10 7.86
C LYS A 348 28.61 -4.68 7.49
N GLN A 349 27.63 -4.57 8.39
CA GLN A 349 26.28 -5.06 8.18
C GLN A 349 25.61 -4.30 7.02
N LYS A 350 24.96 -5.05 6.13
CA LYS A 350 24.36 -4.54 4.89
C LYS A 350 22.85 -4.36 5.00
N ARG A 351 22.35 -3.31 4.36
CA ARG A 351 20.94 -2.96 4.31
C ARG A 351 20.59 -2.55 2.88
N CYS A 352 19.38 -2.88 2.45
CA CYS A 352 18.79 -2.28 1.27
C CYS A 352 18.05 -1.00 1.65
N PHE A 353 18.35 0.10 0.96
CA PHE A 353 17.77 1.42 1.21
C PHE A 353 16.83 1.81 0.07
N THR A 354 15.73 2.48 0.40
CA THR A 354 14.68 2.76 -0.59
C THR A 354 14.32 4.23 -0.51
N ASP A 355 14.24 4.89 -1.67
CA ASP A 355 13.71 6.24 -1.72
C ASP A 355 12.25 6.27 -1.26
N ILE A 356 11.89 7.32 -0.52
CA ILE A 356 10.52 7.48 -0.04
C ILE A 356 9.52 7.64 -1.19
N SER A 357 9.91 8.23 -2.31
CA SER A 357 9.03 8.35 -3.49
C SER A 357 8.64 6.98 -4.04
N ASP A 358 9.61 6.08 -4.22
CA ASP A 358 9.42 4.69 -4.62
C ASP A 358 8.53 3.94 -3.59
N GLY A 359 8.82 4.11 -2.30
CA GLY A 359 8.06 3.48 -1.21
C GLY A 359 6.60 3.93 -1.16
N ILE A 360 6.35 5.24 -1.30
CA ILE A 360 5.01 5.83 -1.25
C ILE A 360 4.22 5.52 -2.51
N GLU A 361 4.85 5.42 -3.67
CA GLU A 361 4.18 4.98 -4.89
C GLU A 361 3.70 3.52 -4.76
N ALA A 362 4.51 2.62 -4.19
CA ALA A 362 4.05 1.27 -3.89
C ALA A 362 2.88 1.26 -2.88
N LEU A 363 2.97 2.05 -1.80
CA LEU A 363 1.91 2.15 -0.80
C LEU A 363 0.61 2.74 -1.37
N PHE A 364 0.71 3.74 -2.25
CA PHE A 364 -0.41 4.30 -2.99
C PHE A 364 -1.11 3.22 -3.83
N ARG A 365 -0.35 2.39 -4.55
CA ARG A 365 -0.92 1.27 -5.33
C ARG A 365 -1.58 0.20 -4.46
N ILE A 366 -1.07 0.00 -3.23
CA ILE A 366 -1.75 -0.85 -2.24
C ILE A 366 -3.10 -0.21 -1.85
N ILE A 367 -3.18 1.10 -1.66
CA ILE A 367 -4.45 1.80 -1.38
C ILE A 367 -5.41 1.66 -2.55
N GLU A 368 -4.95 1.87 -3.80
CA GLU A 368 -5.76 1.69 -5.00
C GLU A 368 -6.34 0.27 -5.12
N ASN A 369 -5.56 -0.74 -4.73
CA ASN A 369 -5.94 -2.16 -4.73
C ASN A 369 -6.63 -2.60 -6.02
N LYS A 370 -6.02 -2.26 -7.16
CA LYS A 370 -6.58 -2.54 -8.47
C LYS A 370 -6.92 -4.03 -8.60
N ASP A 371 -8.18 -4.30 -8.94
CA ASP A 371 -8.75 -5.65 -9.10
C ASP A 371 -8.67 -6.54 -7.84
N GLY A 372 -8.54 -5.95 -6.65
CA GLY A 372 -8.44 -6.70 -5.39
C GLY A 372 -7.12 -7.47 -5.20
N ARG A 373 -6.10 -7.17 -6.01
CA ARG A 373 -4.82 -7.93 -6.04
C ARG A 373 -4.00 -7.87 -4.74
N CYS A 374 -4.32 -6.95 -3.83
CA CYS A 374 -3.61 -6.79 -2.55
C CYS A 374 -4.36 -7.45 -1.37
N ASP A 375 -5.56 -7.98 -1.59
CA ASP A 375 -6.34 -8.60 -0.52
C ASP A 375 -5.65 -9.87 -0.01
N GLY A 376 -5.42 -9.92 1.30
CA GLY A 376 -4.73 -11.03 1.96
C GLY A 376 -3.24 -11.16 1.61
N GLN A 377 -2.63 -10.13 1.02
CA GLN A 377 -1.23 -10.17 0.62
C GLN A 377 -0.30 -9.58 1.69
N ILE A 378 0.93 -10.09 1.70
CA ILE A 378 2.08 -9.52 2.39
C ILE A 378 3.06 -9.03 1.32
N ILE A 379 3.47 -7.77 1.40
CA ILE A 379 4.24 -7.10 0.34
C ILE A 379 5.44 -6.38 0.95
N ASN A 380 6.64 -6.86 0.64
CA ASN A 380 7.86 -6.11 0.87
C ASN A 380 7.93 -4.93 -0.10
N ILE A 381 8.33 -3.79 0.44
CA ILE A 381 8.59 -2.59 -0.37
C ILE A 381 10.00 -2.13 -0.06
N GLY A 382 10.89 -2.38 -1.00
CA GLY A 382 12.25 -1.87 -0.94
C GLY A 382 12.99 -1.94 -2.27
N ASN A 383 14.17 -1.33 -2.32
CA ASN A 383 15.08 -1.43 -3.46
C ASN A 383 16.21 -2.43 -3.18
N PRO A 384 16.14 -3.67 -3.73
CA PRO A 384 17.17 -4.69 -3.52
C PRO A 384 18.50 -4.39 -4.23
N ASP A 385 18.52 -3.42 -5.15
CA ASP A 385 19.71 -3.00 -5.89
C ASP A 385 20.51 -1.96 -5.10
N ASN A 386 19.85 -1.18 -4.24
CA ASN A 386 20.46 -0.21 -3.32
C ASN A 386 20.96 -0.88 -2.03
N GLU A 387 21.73 -1.95 -2.15
CA GLU A 387 22.34 -2.66 -1.02
C GLU A 387 23.69 -2.05 -0.67
N ALA A 388 23.83 -1.58 0.57
CA ALA A 388 25.08 -1.03 1.08
C ALA A 388 25.28 -1.37 2.57
N SER A 389 26.54 -1.49 2.96
CA SER A 389 26.93 -1.50 4.37
C SER A 389 26.72 -0.12 5.01
N ILE A 390 26.65 -0.08 6.33
CA ILE A 390 26.57 1.20 7.07
C ILE A 390 27.81 2.06 6.80
N LYS A 391 28.98 1.42 6.63
CA LYS A 391 30.22 2.11 6.23
C LYS A 391 30.11 2.74 4.84
N GLU A 392 29.69 1.97 3.84
CA GLU A 392 29.51 2.49 2.46
C GLU A 392 28.48 3.62 2.42
N LEU A 393 27.36 3.51 3.15
CA LEU A 393 26.39 4.60 3.29
C LEU A 393 27.03 5.85 3.90
N ALA A 394 27.85 5.70 4.95
CA ALA A 394 28.49 6.82 5.61
C ALA A 394 29.55 7.51 4.74
N GLU A 395 30.30 6.74 3.94
CA GLU A 395 31.25 7.25 2.96
C GLU A 395 30.54 8.02 1.82
N MET A 396 29.44 7.47 1.31
CA MET A 396 28.60 8.12 0.29
C MET A 396 28.00 9.43 0.81
N LEU A 397 27.47 9.40 2.03
CA LEU A 397 26.92 10.59 2.68
C LEU A 397 27.98 11.67 2.88
N LEU A 398 29.18 11.29 3.32
CA LEU A 398 30.31 12.21 3.47
C LEU A 398 30.71 12.83 2.11
N ALA A 399 30.77 12.03 1.04
CA ALA A 399 31.08 12.53 -0.29
C ALA A 399 30.03 13.52 -0.81
N CYS A 400 28.74 13.27 -0.53
CA CYS A 400 27.67 14.22 -0.84
C CYS A 400 27.76 15.49 0.03
N PHE A 401 28.08 15.34 1.32
CA PHE A 401 28.23 16.45 2.26
C PHE A 401 29.37 17.39 1.90
N GLU A 402 30.54 16.85 1.56
CA GLU A 402 31.71 17.67 1.17
C GLU A 402 31.48 18.42 -0.17
N ARG A 403 30.61 17.92 -1.05
CA ARG A 403 30.21 18.61 -2.29
C ARG A 403 29.03 19.58 -2.09
N HIS A 404 28.39 19.60 -0.92
CA HIS A 404 27.14 20.31 -0.72
C HIS A 404 27.34 21.84 -0.67
N PRO A 405 26.48 22.67 -1.29
CA PRO A 405 26.63 24.13 -1.28
C PRO A 405 26.61 24.79 0.11
N LEU A 406 26.02 24.11 1.10
CA LEU A 406 25.97 24.57 2.50
C LEU A 406 27.11 24.02 3.37
N ARG A 407 28.07 23.29 2.80
CA ARG A 407 29.14 22.59 3.54
C ARG A 407 29.92 23.50 4.48
N ASP A 408 30.24 24.71 4.04
CA ASP A 408 31.03 25.69 4.80
C ASP A 408 30.32 26.20 6.07
N ARG A 409 29.03 25.89 6.23
CA ARG A 409 28.23 26.27 7.41
C ARG A 409 28.35 25.27 8.57
N PHE A 410 29.03 24.15 8.37
CA PHE A 410 29.12 23.05 9.33
C PHE A 410 30.58 22.75 9.72
N PRO A 411 30.82 22.17 10.90
CA PRO A 411 32.17 21.85 11.35
C PRO A 411 32.93 20.88 10.42
N PRO A 412 34.27 20.77 10.54
CA PRO A 412 35.02 19.74 9.84
C PRO A 412 34.61 18.34 10.29
N PHE A 413 34.71 17.36 9.38
CA PHE A 413 34.41 15.97 9.68
C PHE A 413 35.33 15.42 10.78
N ALA A 414 34.75 14.92 11.86
CA ALA A 414 35.47 14.38 13.03
C ALA A 414 35.99 12.93 12.85
N GLY A 415 35.82 12.35 11.65
CA GLY A 415 36.32 11.01 11.33
C GLY A 415 35.31 9.89 11.62
N PHE A 416 35.65 8.70 11.12
CA PHE A 416 34.97 7.45 11.46
C PHE A 416 35.57 6.87 12.74
N ARG A 417 34.71 6.32 13.60
CA ARG A 417 35.12 5.65 14.84
C ARG A 417 34.41 4.31 14.96
N GLU A 418 35.17 3.24 15.11
CA GLU A 418 34.61 1.93 15.43
C GLU A 418 34.14 1.89 16.89
N VAL A 419 32.97 1.29 17.12
CA VAL A 419 32.34 1.18 18.44
C VAL A 419 31.72 -0.21 18.59
N GLU A 420 31.84 -0.79 19.78
CA GLU A 420 31.19 -2.05 20.13
C GLU A 420 29.67 -1.85 20.26
N SER A 421 28.90 -2.83 19.81
CA SER A 421 27.43 -2.77 19.87
C SER A 421 26.88 -2.59 21.28
N SER A 422 27.56 -3.15 22.29
CA SER A 422 27.19 -2.99 23.71
C SER A 422 27.33 -1.57 24.23
N ASP A 423 28.27 -0.80 23.70
CA ASP A 423 28.54 0.57 24.15
C ASP A 423 27.52 1.56 23.60
N TYR A 424 26.92 1.25 22.45
CA TYR A 424 25.92 2.10 21.80
C TYR A 424 24.49 1.73 22.20
N TYR A 425 24.11 0.45 22.08
CA TYR A 425 22.72 0.00 22.31
C TYR A 425 22.49 -0.62 23.70
N GLY A 426 23.55 -0.81 24.47
CA GLY A 426 23.50 -1.47 25.77
C GLY A 426 23.54 -3.00 25.68
N LYS A 427 23.50 -3.65 26.86
CA LYS A 427 23.46 -5.12 26.97
C LYS A 427 22.15 -5.65 26.38
N GLY A 428 22.22 -6.77 25.66
CA GLY A 428 21.03 -7.43 25.09
C GLY A 428 20.75 -7.08 23.63
N TYR A 429 21.58 -6.24 23.01
CA TYR A 429 21.53 -6.01 21.56
C TYR A 429 22.07 -7.21 20.76
N GLN A 430 21.54 -7.36 19.55
CA GLN A 430 21.94 -8.29 18.50
C GLN A 430 21.47 -7.70 17.17
N ASP A 431 22.32 -7.73 16.15
CA ASP A 431 22.02 -7.16 14.84
C ASP A 431 21.80 -8.23 13.77
N VAL A 432 21.36 -7.76 12.60
CA VAL A 432 21.19 -8.55 11.38
C VAL A 432 22.36 -8.26 10.45
N GLU A 433 22.99 -9.29 9.87
CA GLU A 433 24.15 -9.12 8.98
C GLU A 433 23.75 -8.55 7.62
N HIS A 434 22.70 -9.10 6.99
CA HIS A 434 22.18 -8.64 5.70
C HIS A 434 20.65 -8.54 5.73
N ARG A 435 20.09 -7.61 4.94
CA ARG A 435 18.64 -7.44 4.84
C ARG A 435 18.27 -6.99 3.43
N LYS A 436 17.92 -7.96 2.60
CA LYS A 436 17.56 -7.76 1.19
C LYS A 436 16.16 -8.29 0.90
N PRO A 437 15.24 -7.46 0.37
CA PRO A 437 13.87 -7.89 0.11
C PRO A 437 13.75 -8.71 -1.17
N SER A 438 12.95 -9.79 -1.15
CA SER A 438 12.24 -10.20 -2.36
C SER A 438 11.17 -9.15 -2.66
N ILE A 439 11.09 -8.69 -3.91
CA ILE A 439 10.04 -7.74 -4.38
C ILE A 439 9.07 -8.40 -5.36
N ARG A 440 9.01 -9.74 -5.37
CA ARG A 440 8.16 -10.52 -6.27
C ARG A 440 6.67 -10.21 -6.07
N ASN A 441 6.22 -10.10 -4.81
CA ASN A 441 4.82 -9.77 -4.52
C ASN A 441 4.49 -8.33 -4.93
N ALA A 442 5.40 -7.37 -4.72
CA ALA A 442 5.22 -6.00 -5.20
C ALA A 442 5.09 -5.93 -6.73
N LYS A 443 5.94 -6.66 -7.47
CA LYS A 443 5.83 -6.78 -8.94
C LYS A 443 4.49 -7.40 -9.36
N ARG A 444 4.09 -8.50 -8.73
CA ARG A 444 2.86 -9.26 -9.06
C ARG A 444 1.57 -8.48 -8.74
N CYS A 445 1.49 -7.88 -7.56
CA CYS A 445 0.28 -7.25 -7.05
C CYS A 445 0.15 -5.79 -7.49
N LEU A 446 1.28 -5.07 -7.63
CA LEU A 446 1.29 -3.62 -7.84
C LEU A 446 1.84 -3.20 -9.21
N ASN A 447 2.41 -4.14 -9.98
CA ASN A 447 3.22 -3.83 -11.17
C ASN A 447 4.30 -2.77 -10.87
N TRP A 448 4.88 -2.84 -9.67
CA TRP A 448 5.81 -1.86 -9.14
C TRP A 448 7.24 -2.41 -9.14
N VAL A 449 8.19 -1.52 -9.45
CA VAL A 449 9.64 -1.74 -9.38
C VAL A 449 10.23 -0.40 -8.91
N PRO A 450 11.18 -0.40 -7.97
CA PRO A 450 11.86 0.82 -7.54
C PRO A 450 12.73 1.35 -8.68
N THR A 451 12.89 2.67 -8.73
CA THR A 451 13.54 3.37 -9.86
C THR A 451 14.64 4.33 -9.43
N VAL A 452 14.66 4.75 -8.16
CA VAL A 452 15.60 5.75 -7.66
C VAL A 452 16.87 5.08 -7.16
N GLU A 453 18.02 5.55 -7.67
CA GLU A 453 19.34 5.08 -7.29
C GLU A 453 19.76 5.59 -5.90
N MET A 454 20.64 4.85 -5.23
CA MET A 454 21.03 5.14 -3.85
C MET A 454 21.66 6.54 -3.65
N GLU A 455 22.50 6.99 -4.59
CA GLU A 455 23.18 8.29 -4.50
C GLU A 455 22.16 9.44 -4.54
N GLU A 456 21.20 9.40 -5.46
CA GLU A 456 20.13 10.41 -5.57
C GLU A 456 19.32 10.51 -4.28
N THR A 457 18.93 9.38 -3.70
CA THR A 457 18.21 9.35 -2.43
C THR A 457 19.04 9.97 -1.29
N VAL A 458 20.33 9.67 -1.23
CA VAL A 458 21.24 10.22 -0.20
C VAL A 458 21.38 11.73 -0.37
N GLU A 459 21.56 12.22 -1.60
CA GLU A 459 21.66 13.65 -1.90
C GLU A 459 20.37 14.40 -1.51
N HIS A 460 19.21 13.91 -1.92
CA HIS A 460 17.91 14.52 -1.58
C HIS A 460 17.63 14.53 -0.08
N THR A 461 17.97 13.44 0.61
CA THR A 461 17.81 13.34 2.06
C THR A 461 18.70 14.37 2.75
N LEU A 462 19.97 14.43 2.36
CA LEU A 462 20.95 15.33 2.95
C LEU A 462 20.59 16.80 2.72
N ASP A 463 20.27 17.20 1.48
CA ASP A 463 19.91 18.58 1.14
C ASP A 463 18.75 19.08 2.00
N PHE A 464 17.69 18.27 2.14
CA PHE A 464 16.55 18.62 2.99
C PHE A 464 16.98 18.88 4.43
N PHE A 465 17.78 18.00 5.02
CA PHE A 465 18.20 18.15 6.41
C PHE A 465 19.10 19.38 6.61
N LEU A 466 20.09 19.59 5.74
CA LEU A 466 21.00 20.72 5.86
C LEU A 466 20.30 22.08 5.72
N ARG A 467 19.25 22.16 4.90
CA ARG A 467 18.42 23.38 4.76
C ARG A 467 17.49 23.61 5.94
N THR A 468 17.13 22.56 6.67
CA THR A 468 16.20 22.64 7.81
C THR A 468 16.90 22.99 9.12
N VAL A 469 18.23 22.89 9.18
CA VAL A 469 18.99 23.33 10.36
C VAL A 469 18.89 24.85 10.49
N GLU A 470 18.19 25.31 11.53
CA GLU A 470 18.25 26.72 11.95
C GLU A 470 19.64 27.02 12.50
N LEU A 471 20.41 27.81 11.75
CA LEU A 471 21.68 28.34 12.21
C LEU A 471 21.37 29.53 13.12
N THR A 472 21.50 29.35 14.43
CA THR A 472 21.57 30.50 15.31
C THR A 472 22.86 31.26 14.99
N ASP A 473 22.74 32.54 14.64
CA ASP A 473 23.85 33.48 14.50
C ASP A 473 24.61 33.55 15.85
N SER A 474 25.57 32.66 16.06
CA SER A 474 26.57 32.80 17.11
C SER A 474 27.60 33.83 16.64
N GLY A 475 27.22 35.11 16.66
CA GLY A 475 27.99 36.16 16.01
C GLY A 475 27.66 37.59 16.39
N LYS A 476 27.31 37.87 17.65
CA LYS A 476 27.51 39.20 18.26
C LYS A 476 27.99 39.07 19.70
N SER A 477 29.30 39.05 19.88
CA SER A 477 29.98 39.52 21.10
C SER A 477 31.02 40.57 20.70
#